data_AF-W0I2H2-F1
#
_entry.id   AF-W0I2H2-F1
#
_cell.length_a   1.000
_cell.length_b   1.000
_cell.length_c   1.000
_cell.angle_alpha   90.00
_cell.angle_beta   90.00
_cell.angle_gamma   90.00
#
_symmetry.space_group_name_H-M   'P 1'
#
loop_
_entity.id
_entity.type
_entity.pdbx_description
1 polymer ?
#
loop_
_entity_poly.entity_id
_entity_poly.type
_entity_poly.pdbx_seq_one_letter_code
_entity_poly.pdbx_strand_id
1 'polypeptide(L)'
;MKRSVKTSLPTLQDVQYVTAIYQRLAGNFEAETLTNLLEWQEQNIRYWKERYWVSNVLIIFLVSLVVVFLVILFSVINVPYLTLIARKTLLAFGLISIIIGIFLAGFVCFMLPYNYYSYIAREREITRKEKFKKLAKFVWHTIKPNLSLAEILDYHLAVCRDYAKLTAALLLNKYPEVYFLTLPNHVATAVRINGKYYVLDQRLPIMSLDSWIENWEWLLWWERIKNKLLLRKYIPKCNMYSVQFERNSNRVISTKPTIKEMKPQQNKNIEICIEKLEALLTREFNLNQAETTHREPDFKIILKNYVIYCEDDEIILYSMARSIKNRIEAELCGNIKKLSWFKISKKDSKNLVAEIYLTK
;
A
#
# COMPACT_ATOMS: atom_id res chain seq x y z
N MET A 1 17.24 3.32 4.91
CA MET A 1 16.33 2.16 4.77
C MET A 1 16.34 1.23 6.00
N LYS A 2 17.46 0.67 6.48
CA LYS A 2 17.45 -0.19 7.69
C LYS A 2 16.79 0.46 8.92
N ARG A 3 16.98 1.77 9.13
CA ARG A 3 16.36 2.52 10.24
C ARG A 3 14.84 2.68 10.11
N SER A 4 14.30 2.77 8.89
CA SER A 4 12.85 2.92 8.67
C SER A 4 12.09 1.63 8.95
N VAL A 5 12.68 0.48 8.63
CA VAL A 5 12.05 -0.83 8.91
C VAL A 5 11.89 -1.05 10.39
N LYS A 6 12.96 -0.85 11.18
CA LYS A 6 12.94 -1.07 12.63
C LYS A 6 11.82 -0.30 13.33
N THR A 7 11.53 0.91 12.87
CA THR A 7 10.51 1.74 13.50
C THR A 7 9.07 1.39 13.09
N SER A 8 8.90 0.58 12.04
CA SER A 8 7.61 0.11 11.54
C SER A 8 7.32 -1.33 11.96
N LEU A 9 8.13 -1.93 12.83
CA LEU A 9 7.90 -3.27 13.35
C LEU A 9 6.78 -3.25 14.41
N PRO A 10 5.90 -4.27 14.43
CA PRO A 10 4.92 -4.41 15.50
C PRO A 10 5.58 -4.87 16.79
N THR A 11 5.15 -4.31 17.92
CA THR A 11 5.51 -4.79 19.26
C THR A 11 4.63 -5.98 19.67
N LEU A 12 4.99 -6.68 20.76
CA LEU A 12 4.12 -7.72 21.33
C LEU A 12 2.76 -7.14 21.76
N GLN A 13 2.75 -5.93 22.32
CA GLN A 13 1.53 -5.22 22.67
C GLN A 13 0.68 -4.91 21.43
N ASP A 14 1.30 -4.54 20.30
CA ASP A 14 0.60 -4.34 19.03
C ASP A 14 -0.09 -5.64 18.58
N VAL A 15 0.57 -6.80 18.70
CA VAL A 15 -0.02 -8.12 18.35
C VAL A 15 -1.21 -8.45 19.24
N GLN A 16 -1.05 -8.30 20.55
CA GLN A 16 -2.12 -8.53 21.54
C GLN A 16 -3.32 -7.61 21.30
N TYR A 17 -3.06 -6.36 20.92
CA TYR A 17 -4.10 -5.37 20.65
C TYR A 17 -5.01 -5.77 19.48
N VAL A 18 -4.46 -6.44 18.45
CA VAL A 18 -5.23 -6.86 17.27
C VAL A 18 -5.70 -8.31 17.31
N THR A 19 -5.43 -9.06 18.39
CA THR A 19 -5.83 -10.47 18.51
C THR A 19 -7.33 -10.69 18.32
N ALA A 20 -8.18 -9.85 18.92
CA ALA A 20 -9.62 -9.95 18.76
C ALA A 20 -10.09 -9.67 17.32
N ILE A 21 -9.39 -8.79 16.59
CA ILE A 21 -9.66 -8.55 15.16
C ILE A 21 -9.24 -9.78 14.37
N TYR A 22 -8.03 -10.30 14.62
CA TYR A 22 -7.53 -11.50 13.96
C TYR A 22 -8.49 -12.69 14.12
N GLN A 23 -8.96 -12.97 15.34
CA GLN A 23 -9.87 -14.10 15.62
C GLN A 23 -11.18 -14.03 14.83
N ARG A 24 -11.69 -12.82 14.55
CA ARG A 24 -12.90 -12.63 13.73
C ARG A 24 -12.64 -12.83 12.23
N LEU A 25 -11.42 -12.57 11.79
CA LEU A 25 -11.02 -12.64 10.38
C LEU A 25 -10.42 -14.00 10.00
N ALA A 26 -10.00 -14.79 10.99
CA ALA A 26 -9.46 -16.13 10.77
C ALA A 26 -10.50 -17.02 10.08
N GLY A 27 -10.14 -17.53 8.90
CA GLY A 27 -10.93 -18.49 8.15
C GLY A 27 -10.58 -19.93 8.53
N ASN A 28 -11.26 -20.88 7.88
CA ASN A 28 -11.01 -22.30 8.07
C ASN A 28 -9.69 -22.76 7.43
N PHE A 29 -9.20 -22.03 6.42
CA PHE A 29 -7.96 -22.32 5.71
C PHE A 29 -7.13 -21.05 5.46
N GLU A 30 -5.89 -21.23 5.01
CA GLU A 30 -4.88 -20.18 4.82
C GLU A 30 -5.34 -19.13 3.81
N ALA A 31 -5.87 -19.57 2.66
CA ALA A 31 -6.32 -18.66 1.60
C ALA A 31 -7.48 -17.77 2.07
N GLU A 32 -8.46 -18.32 2.76
CA GLU A 32 -9.56 -17.57 3.38
C GLU A 32 -9.04 -16.59 4.43
N THR A 33 -8.19 -17.06 5.35
CA THR A 33 -7.62 -16.20 6.41
C THR A 33 -6.88 -14.99 5.82
N LEU A 34 -5.95 -15.22 4.89
CA LEU A 34 -5.16 -14.12 4.31
C LEU A 34 -6.03 -13.17 3.50
N THR A 35 -7.04 -13.70 2.79
CA THR A 35 -7.97 -12.92 1.98
C THR A 35 -8.87 -12.05 2.86
N ASN A 36 -9.44 -12.61 3.94
CA ASN A 36 -10.26 -11.88 4.91
C ASN A 36 -9.48 -10.73 5.57
N LEU A 37 -8.20 -10.96 5.91
CA LEU A 37 -7.34 -9.91 6.46
C LEU A 37 -7.20 -8.74 5.49
N LEU A 38 -6.87 -9.02 4.23
CA LEU A 38 -6.61 -7.99 3.23
C LEU A 38 -7.90 -7.27 2.79
N GLU A 39 -9.00 -8.01 2.66
CA GLU A 39 -10.35 -7.49 2.42
C GLU A 39 -10.79 -6.54 3.54
N TRP A 40 -10.63 -6.96 4.80
CA TRP A 40 -10.94 -6.12 5.95
C TRP A 40 -10.10 -4.84 5.96
N GLN A 41 -8.80 -4.93 5.67
CA GLN A 41 -7.93 -3.76 5.57
C GLN A 41 -8.38 -2.80 4.47
N GLU A 42 -8.74 -3.31 3.28
CA GLU A 42 -9.22 -2.50 2.16
C GLU A 42 -10.54 -1.76 2.48
N GLN A 43 -11.45 -2.43 3.19
CA GLN A 43 -12.75 -1.86 3.58
C GLN A 43 -12.65 -0.87 4.75
N ASN A 44 -11.77 -1.13 5.71
CA ASN A 44 -11.75 -0.42 7.00
C ASN A 44 -10.62 0.61 7.11
N ILE A 45 -9.57 0.54 6.29
CA ILE A 45 -8.42 1.44 6.38
C ILE A 45 -8.20 2.09 5.02
N ARG A 46 -8.24 3.43 4.98
CA ARG A 46 -7.99 4.22 3.76
C ARG A 46 -6.54 4.68 3.69
N TYR A 47 -6.06 4.90 2.47
CA TYR A 47 -4.72 5.43 2.25
C TYR A 47 -4.63 6.90 2.71
N TRP A 48 -3.71 7.18 3.62
CA TRP A 48 -3.48 8.50 4.20
C TRP A 48 -2.58 9.35 3.30
N LYS A 49 -3.17 9.91 2.23
CA LYS A 49 -2.44 10.70 1.22
C LYS A 49 -1.67 11.86 1.83
N GLU A 50 -2.29 12.60 2.74
CA GLU A 50 -1.72 13.79 3.38
C GLU A 50 -0.44 13.44 4.13
N ARG A 51 -0.45 12.36 4.91
CA ARG A 51 0.72 11.84 5.63
C ARG A 51 1.86 11.45 4.69
N TYR A 52 1.54 10.81 3.57
CA TYR A 52 2.53 10.49 2.54
C TYR A 52 3.16 11.76 1.96
N TRP A 53 2.34 12.71 1.51
CA TRP A 53 2.80 13.98 0.94
C TRP A 53 3.61 14.81 1.93
N VAL A 54 3.12 14.99 3.15
CA VAL A 54 3.80 15.77 4.19
C VAL A 54 5.16 15.19 4.50
N SER A 55 5.31 13.87 4.57
CA SER A 55 6.62 13.27 4.81
C SER A 55 7.64 13.63 3.71
N ASN A 56 7.22 13.65 2.45
CA ASN A 56 8.08 14.03 1.32
C ASN A 56 8.34 15.55 1.28
N VAL A 57 7.29 16.37 1.45
CA VAL A 57 7.38 17.84 1.44
C VAL A 57 8.25 18.34 2.59
N LEU A 58 8.13 17.75 3.79
CA LEU A 58 8.93 18.14 4.94
C LEU A 58 10.41 17.82 4.73
N ILE A 59 10.74 16.70 4.08
CA ILE A 59 12.12 16.39 3.69
C ILE A 59 12.64 17.44 2.68
N ILE A 60 11.87 17.76 1.65
CA ILE A 60 12.24 18.79 0.65
C ILE A 60 12.45 20.15 1.34
N PHE A 61 11.55 20.52 2.24
CA PHE A 61 11.63 21.74 3.01
C PHE A 61 12.89 21.78 3.88
N LEU A 62 13.19 20.73 4.64
CA LEU A 62 14.42 20.64 5.45
C LEU A 62 15.68 20.71 4.60
N VAL A 63 15.71 20.03 3.44
CA VAL A 63 16.84 20.10 2.51
C VAL A 63 17.00 21.52 1.97
N SER A 64 15.90 22.19 1.59
CA SER A 64 15.95 23.58 1.13
C SER A 64 16.49 24.52 2.20
N LEU A 65 16.11 24.33 3.47
CA LEU A 65 16.60 25.12 4.60
C LEU A 65 18.10 24.91 4.82
N VAL A 66 18.59 23.67 4.74
CA VAL A 66 20.03 23.36 4.82
C VAL A 66 20.78 24.02 3.67
N VAL A 67 20.27 23.97 2.44
CA VAL A 67 20.88 24.63 1.29
C VAL A 67 20.96 26.15 1.50
N VAL A 68 19.87 26.79 1.94
CA VAL A 68 19.86 28.22 2.28
C VAL A 68 20.90 28.56 3.34
N PHE A 69 20.98 27.74 4.40
CA PHE A 69 21.95 27.94 5.46
C PHE A 69 23.39 27.83 4.95
N LEU A 70 23.71 26.82 4.14
CA LEU A 70 25.04 26.65 3.54
C LEU A 70 25.40 27.80 2.60
N VAL A 71 24.43 28.29 1.84
CA VAL A 71 24.56 29.44 0.92
C VAL A 71 24.89 30.72 1.70
N ILE A 72 24.19 30.97 2.82
CA ILE A 72 24.47 32.10 3.72
C ILE A 72 25.85 31.95 4.35
N LEU A 73 26.17 30.77 4.89
CA LEU A 73 27.46 30.49 5.53
C LEU A 73 28.63 30.70 4.55
N PHE A 74 28.53 30.16 3.34
CA PHE A 74 29.53 30.35 2.28
C PHE A 74 29.70 31.82 1.92
N SER A 75 28.61 32.58 1.91
CA SER A 75 28.64 34.02 1.64
C SER A 75 29.30 34.83 2.72
N VAL A 76 29.16 34.45 3.99
CA VAL A 76 29.79 35.16 5.12
C VAL A 76 31.28 34.84 5.21
N ILE A 77 31.70 33.62 4.86
CA ILE A 77 33.10 33.18 4.98
C ILE A 77 33.96 33.67 3.79
N ASN A 78 33.44 33.68 2.56
CA ASN A 78 34.23 33.96 1.34
C ASN A 78 34.16 35.42 0.83
N VAL A 79 33.80 36.37 1.69
CA VAL A 79 33.40 37.74 1.31
C VAL A 79 34.43 38.56 0.51
N PRO A 80 35.76 38.46 0.68
CA PRO A 80 36.65 39.33 -0.09
C PRO A 80 36.96 38.83 -1.52
N TYR A 81 36.72 37.55 -1.84
CA TYR A 81 37.18 36.95 -3.10
C TYR A 81 36.07 36.68 -4.12
N LEU A 82 34.79 36.78 -3.74
CA LEU A 82 33.69 36.64 -4.71
C LEU A 82 33.51 37.92 -5.53
N THR A 83 33.34 37.75 -6.84
CA THR A 83 32.93 38.84 -7.71
C THR A 83 31.56 39.38 -7.30
N LEU A 84 31.32 40.68 -7.55
CA LEU A 84 30.05 41.34 -7.24
C LEU A 84 28.84 40.60 -7.85
N ILE A 85 29.02 40.03 -9.04
CA ILE A 85 27.99 39.25 -9.75
C ILE A 85 27.64 37.99 -8.95
N ALA A 86 28.64 37.23 -8.52
CA ALA A 86 28.43 35.99 -7.77
C ALA A 86 27.71 36.26 -6.43
N ARG A 87 28.01 37.37 -5.75
CA ARG A 87 27.29 37.79 -4.52
C ARG A 87 25.80 38.07 -4.78
N LYS A 88 25.47 38.78 -5.87
CA LYS A 88 24.07 39.06 -6.24
C LYS A 88 23.30 37.80 -6.61
N THR A 89 23.90 36.92 -7.42
CA THR A 89 23.28 35.65 -7.81
C THR A 89 22.97 34.77 -6.60
N LEU A 90 23.91 34.70 -5.64
CA LEU A 90 23.76 33.91 -4.45
C LEU A 90 22.64 34.47 -3.54
N LEU A 91 22.60 35.78 -3.33
CA LEU A 91 21.50 36.43 -2.58
C LEU A 91 20.13 36.17 -3.23
N ALA A 92 20.05 36.24 -4.56
CA ALA A 92 18.82 35.93 -5.29
C ALA A 92 18.38 34.46 -5.07
N PHE A 93 19.31 33.51 -5.11
CA PHE A 93 19.02 32.10 -4.83
C PHE A 93 18.53 31.88 -3.40
N GLY A 94 19.13 32.56 -2.43
CA GLY A 94 18.69 32.57 -1.03
C GLY A 94 17.25 33.09 -0.88
N LEU A 95 16.93 34.22 -1.51
CA LEU A 95 15.57 34.80 -1.49
C LEU A 95 14.54 33.88 -2.14
N ILE A 96 14.84 33.30 -3.31
CA ILE A 96 13.95 32.34 -3.99
C ILE A 96 13.68 31.14 -3.08
N SER A 97 14.71 30.61 -2.43
CA SER A 97 14.58 29.47 -1.53
C SER A 97 13.74 29.80 -0.29
N ILE A 98 13.85 31.02 0.26
CA ILE A 98 12.98 31.51 1.34
C ILE A 98 11.52 31.58 0.88
N ILE A 99 11.26 32.14 -0.31
CA ILE A 99 9.91 32.24 -0.89
C ILE A 99 9.30 30.84 -1.07
N ILE A 100 10.06 29.89 -1.63
CA ILE A 100 9.63 28.48 -1.76
C ILE A 100 9.34 27.89 -0.39
N GLY A 101 10.21 28.13 0.60
CA GLY A 101 10.02 27.66 1.97
C GLY A 101 8.71 28.18 2.60
N ILE A 102 8.44 29.49 2.46
CA ILE A 102 7.19 30.11 2.95
C ILE A 102 5.98 29.52 2.24
N PHE A 103 6.04 29.34 0.92
CA PHE A 103 4.95 28.74 0.15
C PHE A 103 4.67 27.30 0.59
N LEU A 104 5.70 26.48 0.76
CA LEU A 104 5.56 25.10 1.23
C LEU A 104 5.00 25.03 2.66
N ALA A 105 5.49 25.91 3.56
CA ALA A 105 4.97 26.01 4.92
C ALA A 105 3.49 26.42 4.92
N GLY A 106 3.12 27.43 4.13
CA GLY A 106 1.74 27.86 3.93
C GLY A 106 0.87 26.71 3.41
N PHE A 107 1.32 26.00 2.38
CA PHE A 107 0.60 24.86 1.81
C PHE A 107 0.33 23.77 2.86
N VAL A 108 1.33 23.40 3.68
CA VAL A 108 1.16 22.42 4.75
C VAL A 108 0.19 22.94 5.83
N CYS A 109 0.31 24.22 6.21
CA CYS A 109 -0.56 24.86 7.19
C CYS A 109 -2.02 25.00 6.73
N PHE A 110 -2.30 25.09 5.43
CA PHE A 110 -3.66 25.15 4.90
C PHE A 110 -4.26 23.77 4.58
N MET A 111 -3.46 22.87 3.98
CA MET A 111 -3.96 21.55 3.55
C MET A 111 -4.33 20.65 4.72
N LEU A 112 -3.53 20.65 5.80
CA LEU A 112 -3.78 19.76 6.93
C LEU A 112 -5.07 20.11 7.69
N PRO A 113 -5.33 21.38 8.06
CA PRO A 113 -6.59 21.74 8.70
C PRO A 113 -7.78 21.61 7.77
N TYR A 114 -7.65 21.88 6.46
CA TYR A 114 -8.76 21.75 5.53
C TYR A 114 -9.23 20.31 5.38
N ASN A 115 -8.30 19.38 5.10
CA ASN A 115 -8.63 17.97 4.96
C ASN A 115 -9.09 17.36 6.29
N TYR A 116 -8.57 17.86 7.41
CA TYR A 116 -9.05 17.43 8.71
C TYR A 116 -10.41 18.00 9.08
N TYR A 117 -10.69 19.27 8.73
CA TYR A 117 -11.98 19.87 8.95
C TYR A 117 -13.06 19.09 8.21
N SER A 118 -12.81 18.64 6.99
CA SER A 118 -13.76 17.79 6.25
C SER A 118 -13.94 16.39 6.88
N TYR A 119 -12.93 15.87 7.57
CA TYR A 119 -12.99 14.64 8.34
C TYR A 119 -13.81 14.81 9.64
N ILE A 120 -13.49 15.81 10.47
CA ILE A 120 -14.13 16.06 11.77
C ILE A 120 -15.49 16.75 11.67
N ALA A 121 -15.78 17.52 10.62
CA ALA A 121 -17.07 18.20 10.48
C ALA A 121 -18.25 17.22 10.45
N ARG A 122 -18.00 15.92 10.24
CA ARG A 122 -18.99 14.85 10.32
C ARG A 122 -19.36 14.46 11.75
N GLU A 123 -18.53 14.75 12.74
CA GLU A 123 -18.80 14.52 14.18
C GLU A 123 -19.57 15.71 14.76
N ARG A 124 -20.92 15.61 14.76
CA ARG A 124 -21.83 16.71 15.14
C ARG A 124 -21.83 17.02 16.65
N GLU A 125 -21.49 16.05 17.51
CA GLU A 125 -21.76 16.14 18.95
C GLU A 125 -20.57 16.62 19.81
N ILE A 126 -19.43 16.97 19.22
CA ILE A 126 -18.21 17.29 19.97
C ILE A 126 -18.04 18.78 20.19
N THR A 127 -17.59 19.17 21.39
CA THR A 127 -17.32 20.57 21.75
C THR A 127 -16.19 21.18 20.92
N ARG A 128 -16.20 22.51 20.75
CA ARG A 128 -15.15 23.22 19.97
C ARG A 128 -13.74 22.97 20.50
N LYS A 129 -13.56 22.89 21.83
CA LYS A 129 -12.26 22.65 22.49
C LYS A 129 -11.73 21.25 22.17
N GLU A 130 -12.59 20.24 22.22
CA GLU A 130 -12.23 18.86 21.88
C GLU A 130 -11.92 18.70 20.39
N LYS A 131 -12.68 19.36 19.51
CA LYS A 131 -12.38 19.41 18.06
C LYS A 131 -10.98 19.96 17.81
N PHE A 132 -10.58 21.04 18.47
CA PHE A 132 -9.23 21.60 18.34
C PHE A 132 -8.16 20.65 18.89
N LYS A 133 -8.40 20.02 20.04
CA LYS A 133 -7.47 19.03 20.61
C LYS A 133 -7.27 17.83 19.68
N LYS A 134 -8.36 17.30 19.11
CA LYS A 134 -8.30 16.22 18.12
C LYS A 134 -7.55 16.68 16.86
N LEU A 135 -7.80 17.91 16.36
CA LEU A 135 -7.07 18.50 15.21
C LEU A 135 -5.57 18.57 15.45
N ALA A 136 -5.15 19.14 16.59
CA ALA A 136 -3.74 19.23 16.94
C ALA A 136 -3.09 17.84 17.01
N LYS A 137 -3.80 16.86 17.61
CA LYS A 137 -3.35 15.46 17.66
C LYS A 137 -3.21 14.85 16.26
N PHE A 138 -4.18 15.07 15.38
CA PHE A 138 -4.15 14.56 14.00
C PHE A 138 -3.01 15.17 13.18
N VAL A 139 -2.80 16.49 13.26
CA VAL A 139 -1.69 17.18 12.59
C VAL A 139 -0.35 16.63 13.09
N TRP A 140 -0.20 16.51 14.40
CA TRP A 140 0.98 15.89 15.01
C TRP A 140 1.18 14.45 14.50
N HIS A 141 0.12 13.66 14.45
CA HIS A 141 0.17 12.29 13.94
C HIS A 141 0.44 12.22 12.46
N THR A 142 0.10 13.24 11.67
CA THR A 142 0.42 13.30 10.25
C THR A 142 1.93 13.43 10.02
N ILE A 143 2.63 14.22 10.85
CA ILE A 143 4.09 14.40 10.76
C ILE A 143 4.89 13.32 11.50
N LYS A 144 4.29 12.66 12.50
CA LYS A 144 4.94 11.63 13.32
C LYS A 144 5.43 10.47 12.44
N PRO A 145 6.72 10.11 12.43
CA PRO A 145 7.24 9.09 11.51
C PRO A 145 6.53 7.72 11.61
N ASN A 146 6.08 7.30 12.79
CA ASN A 146 5.39 6.02 12.98
C ASN A 146 4.17 6.16 13.87
N LEU A 147 3.11 5.41 13.54
CA LEU A 147 1.91 5.30 14.35
C LEU A 147 1.91 4.00 15.16
N SER A 148 1.27 4.06 16.32
CA SER A 148 0.81 2.86 17.04
C SER A 148 -0.36 2.23 16.31
N LEU A 149 -0.63 0.94 16.54
CA LEU A 149 -1.81 0.31 15.91
C LEU A 149 -3.11 0.94 16.40
N ALA A 150 -3.19 1.34 17.67
CA ALA A 150 -4.33 2.07 18.19
C ALA A 150 -4.61 3.35 17.41
N GLU A 151 -3.57 4.13 17.07
CA GLU A 151 -3.72 5.34 16.24
C GLU A 151 -4.17 5.01 14.80
N ILE A 152 -3.66 3.93 14.20
CA ILE A 152 -4.04 3.51 12.84
C ILE A 152 -5.52 3.12 12.80
N LEU A 153 -5.98 2.35 13.79
CA LEU A 153 -7.37 1.89 13.88
C LEU A 153 -8.33 3.03 14.27
N ASP A 154 -7.93 3.95 15.14
CA ASP A 154 -8.72 5.12 15.53
C ASP A 154 -9.02 6.04 14.32
N TYR A 155 -8.02 6.25 13.45
CA TYR A 155 -8.21 7.12 12.29
C TYR A 155 -8.79 6.43 11.06
N HIS A 156 -8.73 5.09 10.99
CA HIS A 156 -9.02 4.35 9.75
C HIS A 156 -8.18 4.84 8.55
N LEU A 157 -6.95 5.28 8.82
CA LEU A 157 -6.03 5.88 7.85
C LEU A 157 -4.61 5.36 8.04
N ALA A 158 -3.96 4.96 6.95
CA ALA A 158 -2.60 4.42 6.97
C ALA A 158 -1.81 4.74 5.70
N VAL A 159 -0.48 4.82 5.79
CA VAL A 159 0.43 4.74 4.62
C VAL A 159 1.10 3.36 4.57
N CYS A 160 1.88 3.05 3.53
CA CYS A 160 2.41 1.69 3.29
C CYS A 160 3.10 1.06 4.52
N ARG A 161 3.91 1.84 5.26
CA ARG A 161 4.57 1.35 6.49
C ARG A 161 3.60 1.06 7.64
N ASP A 162 2.52 1.83 7.74
CA ASP A 162 1.50 1.66 8.76
C ASP A 162 0.64 0.42 8.43
N TYR A 163 0.31 0.20 7.15
CA TYR A 163 -0.30 -1.04 6.67
C TYR A 163 0.58 -2.25 6.94
N ALA A 164 1.85 -2.22 6.55
CA ALA A 164 2.77 -3.32 6.79
C ALA A 164 2.88 -3.67 8.28
N LYS A 165 2.92 -2.67 9.16
CA LYS A 165 2.91 -2.86 10.62
C LYS A 165 1.62 -3.56 11.09
N LEU A 166 0.46 -3.09 10.65
CA LEU A 166 -0.83 -3.68 10.99
C LEU A 166 -0.97 -5.12 10.47
N THR A 167 -0.62 -5.34 9.20
CA THR A 167 -0.63 -6.66 8.57
C THR A 167 0.30 -7.63 9.30
N ALA A 168 1.51 -7.19 9.65
CA ALA A 168 2.46 -8.01 10.40
C ALA A 168 1.92 -8.38 11.78
N ALA A 169 1.32 -7.43 12.50
CA ALA A 169 0.73 -7.71 13.81
C ALA A 169 -0.44 -8.72 13.73
N LEU A 170 -1.30 -8.59 12.71
CA LEU A 170 -2.38 -9.53 12.47
C LEU A 170 -1.84 -10.93 12.15
N LEU A 171 -0.87 -11.04 11.24
CA LEU A 171 -0.27 -12.32 10.85
C LEU A 171 0.46 -13.02 12.00
N LEU A 172 1.15 -12.26 12.86
CA LEU A 172 1.89 -12.80 14.01
C LEU A 172 1.00 -13.46 15.08
N ASN A 173 -0.33 -13.36 14.98
CA ASN A 173 -1.26 -14.13 15.82
C ASN A 173 -1.33 -15.63 15.44
N LYS A 174 -1.02 -15.99 14.19
CA LYS A 174 -1.03 -17.39 13.71
C LYS A 174 0.34 -17.86 13.22
N TYR A 175 1.10 -16.98 12.59
CA TYR A 175 2.38 -17.34 11.99
C TYR A 175 3.54 -16.97 12.92
N PRO A 176 4.48 -17.89 13.18
CA PRO A 176 5.63 -17.62 14.07
C PRO A 176 6.63 -16.63 13.45
N GLU A 177 6.59 -16.47 12.13
CA GLU A 177 7.49 -15.61 11.37
C GLU A 177 6.73 -14.86 10.29
N VAL A 178 7.02 -13.57 10.16
CA VAL A 178 6.56 -12.70 9.07
C VAL A 178 7.73 -11.97 8.43
N TYR A 179 7.54 -11.49 7.22
CA TYR A 179 8.61 -10.91 6.41
C TYR A 179 8.23 -9.50 5.97
N PHE A 180 9.07 -8.51 6.27
CA PHE A 180 8.91 -7.15 5.75
C PHE A 180 9.66 -7.02 4.45
N LEU A 181 8.94 -6.65 3.39
CA LEU A 181 9.46 -6.39 2.06
C LEU A 181 9.59 -4.89 1.88
N THR A 182 10.74 -4.44 1.40
CA THR A 182 11.01 -3.01 1.27
C THR A 182 11.57 -2.68 -0.10
N LEU A 183 10.92 -1.72 -0.74
CA LEU A 183 11.31 -1.08 -1.99
C LEU A 183 11.48 0.43 -1.73
N PRO A 184 12.13 1.18 -2.64
CA PRO A 184 12.14 2.64 -2.54
C PRO A 184 10.71 3.17 -2.38
N ASN A 185 10.46 3.91 -1.29
CA ASN A 185 9.16 4.52 -0.95
C ASN A 185 7.99 3.55 -0.73
N HIS A 186 8.24 2.24 -0.61
CA HIS A 186 7.17 1.26 -0.40
C HIS A 186 7.57 0.14 0.55
N VAL A 187 6.60 -0.34 1.34
CA VAL A 187 6.79 -1.43 2.30
C VAL A 187 5.53 -2.28 2.31
N ALA A 188 5.71 -3.60 2.29
CA ALA A 188 4.64 -4.58 2.43
C ALA A 188 5.06 -5.69 3.40
N THR A 189 4.09 -6.52 3.79
CA THR A 189 4.34 -7.67 4.67
C THR A 189 4.01 -8.95 3.93
N ALA A 190 4.80 -9.99 4.16
CA ALA A 190 4.59 -11.32 3.60
C ALA A 190 4.63 -12.40 4.67
N VAL A 191 4.03 -13.54 4.36
CA VAL A 191 4.09 -14.78 5.14
C VAL A 191 4.65 -15.90 4.28
N ARG A 192 5.36 -16.85 4.90
CA ARG A 192 5.85 -18.05 4.21
C ARG A 192 4.95 -19.24 4.50
N ILE A 193 4.37 -19.83 3.45
CA ILE A 193 3.50 -21.00 3.53
C ILE A 193 3.98 -22.00 2.49
N ASN A 194 4.23 -23.25 2.88
CA ASN A 194 4.70 -24.33 2.00
C ASN A 194 5.91 -23.94 1.13
N GLY A 195 6.85 -23.20 1.71
CA GLY A 195 8.06 -22.75 1.02
C GLY A 195 7.90 -21.51 0.14
N LYS A 196 6.66 -21.09 -0.18
CA LYS A 196 6.34 -19.90 -0.99
C LYS A 196 6.08 -18.68 -0.10
N TYR A 197 6.28 -17.49 -0.66
CA TYR A 197 6.04 -16.22 0.02
C TYR A 197 4.81 -15.52 -0.58
N TYR A 198 3.84 -15.23 0.28
CA TYR A 198 2.60 -14.55 -0.08
C TYR A 198 2.62 -13.14 0.48
N VAL A 199 2.54 -12.14 -0.40
CA VAL A 199 2.65 -10.71 -0.08
C VAL A 199 1.25 -10.12 0.08
N LEU A 200 1.05 -9.47 1.23
CA LEU A 200 -0.16 -8.74 1.58
C LEU A 200 0.15 -7.23 1.53
N ASP A 201 -0.33 -6.57 0.48
CA ASP A 201 -0.05 -5.17 0.18
C ASP A 201 -1.34 -4.36 0.00
N GLN A 202 -1.94 -3.97 1.12
CA GLN A 202 -3.09 -3.05 1.28
C GLN A 202 -4.43 -3.50 0.68
N ARG A 203 -4.46 -4.19 -0.46
CA ARG A 203 -5.68 -4.53 -1.21
C ARG A 203 -5.55 -5.87 -1.90
N LEU A 204 -6.69 -6.51 -2.14
CA LEU A 204 -6.73 -7.73 -2.95
C LEU A 204 -6.37 -7.43 -4.41
N PRO A 205 -5.82 -8.42 -5.16
CA PRO A 205 -5.50 -9.79 -4.75
C PRO A 205 -4.16 -9.93 -3.99
N ILE A 206 -3.99 -11.06 -3.31
CA ILE A 206 -2.70 -11.50 -2.75
C ILE A 206 -1.76 -11.88 -3.89
N MET A 207 -0.47 -11.62 -3.74
CA MET A 207 0.54 -11.91 -4.76
C MET A 207 1.61 -12.86 -4.23
N SER A 208 2.26 -13.63 -5.10
CA SER A 208 3.57 -14.18 -4.79
C SER A 208 4.62 -13.07 -4.69
N LEU A 209 5.73 -13.35 -4.03
CA LEU A 209 6.85 -12.41 -3.95
C LEU A 209 7.35 -11.96 -5.33
N ASP A 210 7.48 -12.89 -6.28
CA ASP A 210 8.03 -12.59 -7.60
C ASP A 210 7.07 -11.70 -8.40
N SER A 211 5.76 -11.99 -8.38
CA SER A 211 4.76 -11.16 -9.04
C SER A 211 4.61 -9.78 -8.38
N TRP A 212 4.74 -9.71 -7.06
CA TRP A 212 4.72 -8.44 -6.35
C TRP A 212 5.90 -7.54 -6.76
N ILE A 213 7.10 -8.12 -6.87
CA ILE A 213 8.28 -7.40 -7.35
C ILE A 213 8.09 -6.97 -8.81
N GLU A 214 7.62 -7.86 -9.69
CA GLU A 214 7.34 -7.56 -11.11
C GLU A 214 6.37 -6.37 -11.26
N ASN A 215 5.31 -6.34 -10.44
CA ASN A 215 4.32 -5.27 -10.43
C ASN A 215 4.92 -3.92 -10.04
N TRP A 216 5.78 -3.92 -9.02
CA TRP A 216 6.45 -2.70 -8.57
C TRP A 216 7.61 -2.27 -9.49
N GLU A 217 8.32 -3.20 -10.12
CA GLU A 217 9.28 -2.91 -11.17
C GLU A 217 8.64 -2.13 -12.31
N TRP A 218 7.47 -2.57 -12.76
CA TRP A 218 6.73 -1.88 -13.80
C TRP A 218 6.30 -0.46 -13.38
N LEU A 219 5.78 -0.30 -12.16
CA LEU A 219 5.39 1.01 -11.63
C LEU A 219 6.58 1.97 -11.56
N LEU A 220 7.70 1.51 -11.01
CA LEU A 220 8.94 2.28 -10.91
C LEU A 220 9.53 2.60 -12.29
N TRP A 221 9.40 1.69 -13.26
CA TRP A 221 9.83 1.93 -14.64
C TRP A 221 8.98 3.00 -15.33
N TRP A 222 7.65 3.02 -15.11
CA TRP A 222 6.77 4.05 -15.67
C TRP A 222 7.08 5.45 -15.14
N GLU A 223 7.37 5.58 -13.85
CA GLU A 223 7.83 6.84 -13.26
C GLU A 223 9.17 7.32 -13.86
N ARG A 224 10.00 6.38 -14.34
CA ARG A 224 11.29 6.69 -14.96
C ARG A 224 11.19 7.06 -16.43
N ILE A 225 10.29 6.49 -17.22
CA ILE A 225 10.09 6.94 -18.60
C ILE A 225 9.68 8.42 -18.63
N LYS A 226 8.87 8.85 -17.67
CA LYS A 226 8.56 10.27 -17.50
C LYS A 226 9.81 11.13 -17.24
N ASN A 227 10.84 10.55 -16.65
CA ASN A 227 12.13 11.16 -16.34
C ASN A 227 13.23 10.62 -17.28
N LYS A 228 13.18 10.99 -18.58
CA LYS A 228 14.02 10.53 -19.71
C LYS A 228 15.55 10.39 -19.49
N LEU A 229 16.11 10.82 -18.37
CA LEU A 229 17.55 10.98 -18.13
C LEU A 229 18.26 9.79 -17.44
N LEU A 230 17.57 8.75 -16.98
CA LEU A 230 18.18 7.66 -16.19
C LEU A 230 17.85 6.24 -16.72
N LEU A 231 18.19 5.96 -17.98
CA LEU A 231 17.95 4.68 -18.67
C LEU A 231 19.07 3.63 -18.48
N ARG A 232 19.64 3.50 -17.28
CA ARG A 232 20.47 2.31 -16.96
C ARG A 232 19.57 1.26 -16.31
N LYS A 233 19.72 -0.01 -16.71
CA LYS A 233 18.97 -1.18 -16.20
C LYS A 233 19.11 -1.28 -14.67
N TYR A 234 18.22 -0.61 -13.95
CA TYR A 234 18.16 -0.65 -12.50
C TYR A 234 17.15 -1.72 -12.11
N ILE A 235 17.67 -2.77 -11.49
CA ILE A 235 16.87 -3.80 -10.83
C ILE A 235 16.62 -3.28 -9.40
N PRO A 236 15.37 -2.98 -9.00
CA PRO A 236 15.10 -2.58 -7.63
C PRO A 236 15.52 -3.68 -6.67
N LYS A 237 16.45 -3.32 -5.77
CA LYS A 237 16.85 -4.19 -4.67
C LYS A 237 15.70 -4.24 -3.65
N CYS A 238 14.88 -5.28 -3.73
CA CYS A 238 13.95 -5.63 -2.67
C CYS A 238 14.76 -6.15 -1.48
N ASN A 239 14.63 -5.50 -0.31
CA ASN A 239 15.21 -6.05 0.92
C ASN A 239 14.10 -6.72 1.72
N MET A 240 14.36 -7.95 2.16
CA MET A 240 13.46 -8.72 3.00
C MET A 240 14.05 -8.84 4.42
N TYR A 241 13.20 -8.62 5.42
CA TYR A 241 13.58 -8.74 6.83
C TYR A 241 12.65 -9.73 7.50
N SER A 242 13.17 -10.81 8.08
CA SER A 242 12.35 -11.68 8.89
C SER A 242 12.15 -11.10 10.28
N VAL A 243 10.95 -11.29 10.80
CA VAL A 243 10.49 -10.77 12.08
C VAL A 243 9.86 -11.92 12.85
N GLN A 244 10.45 -12.23 14.00
CA GLN A 244 9.98 -13.26 14.93
C GLN A 244 10.05 -12.71 16.36
N PHE A 245 9.17 -13.18 17.24
CA PHE A 245 9.32 -12.92 18.67
C PHE A 245 10.18 -14.01 19.30
N GLU A 246 11.25 -13.61 20.00
CA GLU A 246 12.01 -14.56 20.80
C GLU A 246 11.28 -14.83 22.13
N ARG A 247 11.01 -16.11 22.41
CA ARG A 247 10.22 -16.57 23.56
C ARG A 247 10.90 -16.30 24.92
N ASN A 248 12.20 -16.03 24.94
CA ASN A 248 13.04 -16.12 26.16
C ASN A 248 13.27 -14.81 26.92
N SER A 249 12.73 -13.68 26.47
CA SER A 249 12.63 -12.49 27.32
C SER A 249 11.55 -11.57 26.76
N ASN A 250 10.65 -11.11 27.63
CA ASN A 250 9.36 -10.49 27.32
C ASN A 250 9.35 -9.24 26.38
N ARG A 251 10.39 -8.90 25.60
CA ARG A 251 10.43 -7.66 24.80
C ARG A 251 11.24 -7.69 23.50
N VAL A 252 11.86 -8.78 23.07
CA VAL A 252 12.81 -8.71 21.93
C VAL A 252 12.22 -9.27 20.64
N ILE A 253 11.93 -8.35 19.70
CA ILE A 253 11.73 -8.68 18.29
C ILE A 253 13.11 -8.98 17.71
N SER A 254 13.36 -10.24 17.36
CA SER A 254 14.57 -10.61 16.65
C SER A 254 14.36 -10.28 15.17
N THR A 255 15.18 -9.36 14.65
CA THR A 255 15.19 -9.03 13.22
C THR A 255 16.46 -9.59 12.61
N LYS A 256 16.34 -10.63 11.79
CA LYS A 256 17.46 -11.09 10.97
C LYS A 256 17.25 -10.58 9.55
N PRO A 257 18.10 -9.65 9.06
CA PRO A 257 18.00 -9.21 7.67
C PRO A 257 18.42 -10.37 6.75
N THR A 258 17.55 -10.72 5.80
CA THR A 258 17.87 -11.72 4.77
C THR A 258 17.79 -11.03 3.42
N ILE A 259 18.94 -10.70 2.84
CA ILE A 259 18.98 -10.14 1.49
C ILE A 259 18.79 -11.30 0.52
N LYS A 260 17.70 -11.29 -0.25
CA LYS A 260 17.52 -12.20 -1.38
C LYS A 260 17.63 -11.39 -2.67
N GLU A 261 18.68 -11.64 -3.44
CA GLU A 261 18.69 -11.31 -4.86
C GLU A 261 17.87 -12.39 -5.58
N MET A 262 16.81 -11.99 -6.28
CA MET A 262 15.91 -12.95 -6.92
C MET A 262 15.85 -12.67 -8.41
N LYS A 263 15.81 -13.76 -9.18
CA LYS A 263 15.65 -13.73 -10.63
C LYS A 263 14.15 -13.96 -10.92
N PRO A 264 13.55 -13.19 -11.84
CA PRO A 264 12.16 -13.38 -12.20
C PRO A 264 11.92 -14.82 -12.67
N GLN A 265 10.88 -15.46 -12.15
CA GLN A 265 10.51 -16.80 -12.60
C GLN A 265 9.54 -16.67 -13.78
N GLN A 266 9.96 -17.17 -14.95
CA GLN A 266 9.20 -17.10 -16.19
C GLN A 266 8.56 -18.46 -16.49
N ASN A 267 7.28 -18.63 -16.10
CA ASN A 267 6.25 -19.21 -16.96
C ASN A 267 4.88 -19.14 -16.24
N LYS A 268 4.10 -18.07 -16.47
CA LYS A 268 2.72 -17.99 -15.99
C LYS A 268 1.80 -18.51 -17.10
N ASN A 269 1.12 -19.63 -16.86
CA ASN A 269 0.06 -20.10 -17.74
C ASN A 269 -1.24 -19.35 -17.39
N ILE A 270 -1.48 -18.23 -18.09
CA ILE A 270 -2.58 -17.32 -17.81
C ILE A 270 -3.92 -17.98 -18.12
N GLU A 271 -3.97 -18.79 -19.17
CA GLU A 271 -5.16 -19.49 -19.64
C GLU A 271 -5.67 -20.48 -18.57
N ILE A 272 -4.79 -21.30 -18.00
CA ILE A 272 -5.13 -22.21 -16.89
C ILE A 272 -5.62 -21.41 -15.67
N CYS A 273 -4.98 -20.28 -15.36
CA CYS A 273 -5.40 -19.44 -14.25
C CYS A 273 -6.82 -18.88 -14.46
N ILE A 274 -7.14 -18.42 -15.68
CA ILE A 274 -8.48 -17.90 -16.01
C ILE A 274 -9.53 -19.00 -15.87
N GLU A 275 -9.27 -20.18 -16.42
CA GLU A 275 -10.19 -21.33 -16.33
C GLU A 275 -10.49 -21.70 -14.86
N LYS A 276 -9.45 -21.81 -14.03
CA LYS A 276 -9.61 -22.09 -12.59
C LYS A 276 -10.37 -20.98 -11.86
N LEU A 277 -10.12 -19.73 -12.23
CA LEU A 277 -10.77 -18.56 -11.64
C LEU A 277 -12.25 -18.50 -11.98
N GLU A 278 -12.62 -18.79 -13.23
CA GLU A 278 -14.01 -18.94 -13.65
C GLU A 278 -14.69 -20.05 -12.87
N ALA A 279 -14.09 -21.24 -12.80
CA ALA A 279 -14.65 -22.37 -12.06
C ALA A 279 -14.88 -22.06 -10.57
N LEU A 280 -13.96 -21.33 -9.94
CA LEU A 280 -14.11 -20.86 -8.55
C LEU A 280 -15.28 -19.87 -8.40
N LEU A 281 -15.36 -18.87 -9.27
CA LEU A 281 -16.41 -17.86 -9.22
C LEU A 281 -17.80 -18.43 -9.55
N THR A 282 -17.90 -19.36 -10.50
CA THR A 282 -19.16 -20.09 -10.80
C THR A 282 -19.70 -20.77 -9.55
N ARG A 283 -18.81 -21.42 -8.77
CA ARG A 283 -19.16 -22.05 -7.50
C ARG A 283 -19.56 -21.03 -6.43
N GLU A 284 -18.79 -19.96 -6.28
CA GLU A 284 -19.06 -18.89 -5.31
C GLU A 284 -20.40 -18.18 -5.51
N PHE A 285 -20.85 -18.07 -6.77
CA PHE A 285 -22.14 -17.48 -7.12
C PHE A 285 -23.27 -18.51 -7.25
N ASN A 286 -23.00 -19.81 -7.05
CA ASN A 286 -23.95 -20.91 -7.27
C ASN A 286 -24.63 -20.85 -8.66
N LEU A 287 -23.85 -20.56 -9.71
CA LEU A 287 -24.36 -20.49 -11.07
C LEU A 287 -24.42 -21.89 -11.69
N ASN A 288 -25.53 -22.21 -12.35
CA ASN A 288 -25.63 -23.41 -13.16
C ASN A 288 -24.81 -23.20 -14.44
N GLN A 289 -23.97 -24.17 -14.82
CA GLN A 289 -23.13 -24.12 -16.04
C GLN A 289 -23.94 -24.26 -17.35
N ALA A 290 -25.17 -23.77 -17.40
CA ALA A 290 -25.92 -23.72 -18.64
C ALA A 290 -25.29 -22.66 -19.55
N GLU A 291 -24.52 -23.09 -20.54
CA GLU A 291 -23.96 -22.23 -21.59
C GLU A 291 -25.09 -21.41 -22.22
N THR A 292 -25.08 -20.10 -22.01
CA THR A 292 -25.90 -19.21 -22.82
C THR A 292 -25.28 -19.12 -24.21
N THR A 293 -25.79 -19.91 -25.14
CA THR A 293 -25.47 -19.83 -26.56
C THR A 293 -25.74 -18.41 -27.08
N HIS A 294 -24.70 -17.76 -27.60
CA HIS A 294 -24.72 -16.59 -28.50
C HIS A 294 -25.34 -15.26 -28.03
N ARG A 295 -25.61 -15.04 -26.75
CA ARG A 295 -26.05 -13.71 -26.26
C ARG A 295 -24.84 -12.78 -26.05
N GLU A 296 -25.00 -11.49 -26.37
CA GLU A 296 -24.05 -10.45 -25.96
C GLU A 296 -24.09 -10.20 -24.44
N PRO A 297 -22.96 -9.87 -23.79
CA PRO A 297 -22.94 -9.57 -22.37
C PRO A 297 -23.71 -8.28 -22.06
N ASP A 298 -24.44 -8.27 -20.95
CA ASP A 298 -25.21 -7.11 -20.51
C ASP A 298 -24.30 -5.94 -20.13
N PHE A 299 -23.12 -6.23 -19.55
CA PHE A 299 -22.04 -5.25 -19.36
C PHE A 299 -20.69 -5.92 -19.16
N LYS A 300 -19.60 -5.12 -19.21
CA LYS A 300 -18.22 -5.59 -19.07
C LYS A 300 -17.50 -4.84 -17.94
N ILE A 301 -16.86 -5.57 -17.04
CA ILE A 301 -16.04 -5.03 -15.96
C ILE A 301 -14.56 -5.16 -16.35
N ILE A 302 -13.84 -4.05 -16.44
CA ILE A 302 -12.40 -4.05 -16.71
C ILE A 302 -11.63 -4.28 -15.41
N LEU A 303 -10.95 -5.42 -15.33
CA LEU A 303 -10.12 -5.82 -14.21
C LEU A 303 -8.67 -5.36 -14.47
N LYS A 304 -8.39 -4.12 -14.07
CA LYS A 304 -7.10 -3.45 -14.37
C LYS A 304 -5.92 -4.15 -13.72
N ASN A 305 -4.90 -4.47 -14.53
CA ASN A 305 -3.69 -5.18 -14.14
C ASN A 305 -3.90 -6.62 -13.62
N TYR A 306 -5.08 -7.25 -13.77
CA TYR A 306 -5.32 -8.58 -13.19
C TYR A 306 -4.45 -9.70 -13.78
N VAL A 307 -3.89 -9.52 -14.99
CA VAL A 307 -3.01 -10.52 -15.62
C VAL A 307 -1.75 -10.77 -14.80
N ILE A 308 -1.21 -9.77 -14.10
CA ILE A 308 0.03 -9.94 -13.32
C ILE A 308 -0.15 -10.82 -12.08
N TYR A 309 -1.39 -10.91 -11.59
CA TYR A 309 -1.78 -11.74 -10.45
C TYR A 309 -2.08 -13.18 -10.85
N CYS A 310 -2.26 -13.47 -12.15
CA CYS A 310 -2.60 -14.81 -12.61
C CYS A 310 -1.46 -15.81 -12.33
N GLU A 311 -1.65 -16.65 -11.32
CA GLU A 311 -0.77 -17.72 -10.94
C GLU A 311 -1.59 -18.97 -10.62
N ASP A 312 -1.09 -20.15 -10.99
CA ASP A 312 -1.69 -21.42 -10.59
C ASP A 312 -1.32 -21.74 -9.14
N ASP A 313 -1.90 -20.97 -8.22
CA ASP A 313 -1.72 -21.08 -6.78
C ASP A 313 -3.04 -20.83 -6.07
N GLU A 314 -3.45 -21.76 -5.20
CA GLU A 314 -4.76 -21.75 -4.55
C GLU A 314 -5.02 -20.47 -3.74
N ILE A 315 -4.01 -19.97 -3.01
CA ILE A 315 -4.16 -18.75 -2.18
C ILE A 315 -4.39 -17.54 -3.07
N ILE A 316 -3.64 -17.44 -4.16
CA ILE A 316 -3.74 -16.33 -5.11
C ILE A 316 -5.06 -16.39 -5.86
N LEU A 317 -5.43 -17.55 -6.42
CA LEU A 317 -6.68 -17.78 -7.13
C LEU A 317 -7.90 -17.46 -6.25
N TYR A 318 -7.91 -17.91 -5.00
CA TYR A 318 -8.99 -17.60 -4.06
C TYR A 318 -9.10 -16.10 -3.79
N SER A 319 -7.98 -15.42 -3.54
CA SER A 319 -7.96 -13.97 -3.30
C SER A 319 -8.38 -13.16 -4.53
N MET A 320 -8.03 -13.62 -5.74
CA MET A 320 -8.47 -13.04 -7.00
C MET A 320 -9.97 -13.23 -7.20
N ALA A 321 -10.49 -14.44 -6.98
CA ALA A 321 -11.91 -14.74 -7.06
C ALA A 321 -12.69 -13.82 -6.12
N ARG A 322 -12.25 -13.71 -4.86
CA ARG A 322 -12.87 -12.80 -3.88
C ARG A 322 -12.87 -11.34 -4.36
N SER A 323 -11.74 -10.87 -4.88
CA SER A 323 -11.62 -9.50 -5.41
C SER A 323 -12.59 -9.23 -6.57
N ILE A 324 -12.72 -10.18 -7.50
CA ILE A 324 -13.64 -10.07 -8.65
C ILE A 324 -15.09 -10.14 -8.18
N LYS A 325 -15.41 -11.05 -7.27
CA LYS A 325 -16.73 -11.17 -6.66
C LYS A 325 -17.19 -9.84 -6.07
N ASN A 326 -16.35 -9.23 -5.24
CA ASN A 326 -16.64 -7.93 -4.62
C ASN A 326 -16.89 -6.82 -5.64
N ARG A 327 -16.16 -6.82 -6.77
CA ARG A 327 -16.40 -5.87 -7.86
C ARG A 327 -17.74 -6.11 -8.55
N ILE A 328 -18.07 -7.36 -8.86
CA ILE A 328 -19.35 -7.72 -9.48
C ILE A 328 -20.51 -7.33 -8.56
N GLU A 329 -20.43 -7.66 -7.28
CA GLU A 329 -21.46 -7.31 -6.29
C GLU A 329 -21.65 -5.80 -6.14
N ALA A 330 -20.56 -5.03 -6.17
CA ALA A 330 -20.61 -3.57 -6.14
C ALA A 330 -21.30 -2.99 -7.38
N GLU A 331 -21.00 -3.49 -8.57
CA GLU A 331 -21.64 -3.05 -9.82
C GLU A 331 -23.13 -3.44 -9.88
N LEU A 332 -23.51 -4.58 -9.30
CA LEU A 332 -24.89 -5.06 -9.26
C LEU A 332 -25.72 -4.44 -8.12
N CYS A 333 -25.12 -3.63 -7.25
CA CYS A 333 -25.78 -2.99 -6.10
C CYS A 333 -26.61 -3.98 -5.25
N GLY A 334 -26.10 -5.20 -5.04
CA GLY A 334 -26.78 -6.25 -4.26
C GLY A 334 -27.78 -7.12 -5.05
N ASN A 335 -28.02 -6.86 -6.33
CA ASN A 335 -28.90 -7.68 -7.18
C ASN A 335 -28.20 -8.95 -7.72
N ILE A 336 -27.38 -9.61 -6.90
CA ILE A 336 -26.55 -10.73 -7.34
C ILE A 336 -27.37 -11.91 -7.85
N LYS A 337 -28.61 -12.07 -7.40
CA LYS A 337 -29.55 -13.10 -7.85
C LYS A 337 -29.89 -13.00 -9.34
N LYS A 338 -29.67 -11.82 -9.97
CA LYS A 338 -29.86 -11.64 -11.41
C LYS A 338 -28.69 -12.16 -12.23
N LEU A 339 -27.53 -12.41 -11.61
CA LEU A 339 -26.38 -12.96 -12.30
C LEU A 339 -26.71 -14.37 -12.80
N SER A 340 -26.74 -14.56 -14.11
CA SER A 340 -26.97 -15.88 -14.72
C SER A 340 -25.66 -16.57 -15.07
N TRP A 341 -24.72 -15.79 -15.61
CA TRP A 341 -23.45 -16.29 -16.12
C TRP A 341 -22.41 -15.16 -16.13
N PHE A 342 -21.13 -15.52 -16.13
CA PHE A 342 -20.07 -14.58 -16.44
C PHE A 342 -18.94 -15.31 -17.17
N LYS A 343 -18.13 -14.54 -17.90
CA LYS A 343 -16.94 -15.03 -18.59
C LYS A 343 -15.77 -14.10 -18.31
N ILE A 344 -14.62 -14.66 -17.97
CA ILE A 344 -13.37 -13.93 -17.80
C ILE A 344 -12.51 -14.21 -19.03
N SER A 345 -12.01 -13.14 -19.63
CA SER A 345 -11.06 -13.26 -20.73
C SER A 345 -9.95 -12.23 -20.62
N LYS A 346 -8.85 -12.51 -21.31
CA LYS A 346 -7.74 -11.57 -21.43
C LYS A 346 -8.13 -10.46 -22.41
N LYS A 347 -8.12 -9.21 -21.93
CA LYS A 347 -8.37 -8.05 -22.79
C LYS A 347 -7.10 -7.58 -23.50
N ASP A 348 -6.00 -7.50 -22.77
CA ASP A 348 -4.69 -7.09 -23.27
C ASP A 348 -3.58 -7.74 -22.42
N SER A 349 -2.33 -7.30 -22.57
CA SER A 349 -1.19 -7.86 -21.82
C SER A 349 -1.26 -7.66 -20.30
N LYS A 350 -2.15 -6.78 -19.81
CA LYS A 350 -2.24 -6.40 -18.40
C LYS A 350 -3.61 -6.65 -17.79
N ASN A 351 -4.67 -6.46 -18.57
CA ASN A 351 -6.02 -6.39 -18.07
C ASN A 351 -6.79 -7.67 -18.40
N LEU A 352 -7.58 -8.12 -17.44
CA LEU A 352 -8.67 -9.06 -17.69
C LEU A 352 -9.98 -8.27 -17.89
N VAL A 353 -10.95 -8.91 -18.52
CA VAL A 353 -12.33 -8.42 -18.61
C VAL A 353 -13.27 -9.50 -18.11
N ALA A 354 -14.18 -9.12 -17.22
CA ALA A 354 -15.31 -9.97 -16.82
C ALA A 354 -16.56 -9.52 -17.58
N GLU A 355 -17.08 -10.39 -18.42
CA GLU A 355 -18.31 -10.21 -19.19
C GLU A 355 -19.47 -10.76 -18.36
N ILE A 356 -20.47 -9.94 -18.07
CA ILE A 356 -21.55 -10.25 -17.12
C ILE A 356 -22.85 -10.45 -17.88
N TYR A 357 -23.59 -11.51 -17.53
CA TYR A 357 -24.87 -11.87 -18.12
C TYR A 357 -25.93 -11.97 -17.03
N LEU A 358 -27.09 -11.35 -17.27
CA LEU A 358 -28.19 -11.28 -16.33
C LEU A 358 -29.40 -12.08 -16.84
N THR A 359 -30.11 -12.71 -15.89
CA THR A 359 -31.45 -13.25 -16.10
C THR A 359 -32.40 -12.12 -16.49
N LYS A 360 -33.18 -12.31 -17.55
CA LYS A 360 -34.21 -11.35 -17.97
C LYS A 360 -35.40 -11.34 -17.03
#